data_AF-A0ABC8BK08-F1
#
_entry.id   AF-A0ABC8BK08-F1
#
_cell.length_a   1.000
_cell.length_b   1.000
_cell.length_c   1.000
_cell.angle_alpha   90.00
_cell.angle_beta   90.00
_cell.angle_gamma   90.00
#
_symmetry.space_group_name_H-M   'P 1'
#
loop_
_entity.id
_entity.type
_entity.pdbx_description
1 polymer ?
#
loop_
_entity_poly.entity_id
_entity_poly.type
_entity_poly.pdbx_seq_one_letter_code
_entity_poly.pdbx_strand_id
1 'polypeptide(L)'
;MGRIWNSKAVKYASLSFALIASIIGFFSNVGGVLSLVKEVTPNDEPLVAIQGRLTAVFRHPSLTSNQDDAALSIQIRNYSDSPVTLIAGSLSVQDAMTLAVAKSGAKGGGCTLGPDRNNNTPITIAPGGTQWLSLGSNVELRGVSKFLTEERLSEVFVHQLSNTHFSIAQLTYVDQLNEFFQQTYGADSKLKVKLQSTSGGEHVFFFPLATGKDLFAKDGSLHHDWFIATWKNWRDVGSLGGYKCYMKAES
;
A
#
# COMPACT_ATOMS: atom_id res chain seq x y z
N MET A 1 -25.05 14.89 58.60
CA MET A 1 -25.81 14.26 57.49
C MET A 1 -24.87 14.06 56.32
N GLY A 2 -24.33 12.85 56.15
CA GLY A 2 -23.46 12.50 55.04
C GLY A 2 -24.26 12.28 53.76
N ARG A 3 -23.86 12.95 52.66
CA ARG A 3 -24.36 12.63 51.32
C ARG A 3 -23.36 11.72 50.62
N ILE A 4 -23.80 10.47 50.49
CA ILE A 4 -23.19 9.39 49.72
C ILE A 4 -23.09 9.84 48.26
N TRP A 5 -21.86 9.98 47.75
CA TRP A 5 -21.61 10.14 46.32
C TRP A 5 -21.94 8.83 45.61
N ASN A 6 -22.94 8.89 44.73
CA ASN A 6 -23.47 7.75 43.99
C ASN A 6 -22.48 7.37 42.88
N SER A 7 -21.55 6.45 43.17
CA SER A 7 -20.42 6.03 42.31
C SER A 7 -20.80 5.33 41.00
N LYS A 8 -22.09 5.16 40.72
CA LYS A 8 -22.59 4.57 39.47
C LYS A 8 -22.73 5.58 38.33
N ALA A 9 -23.02 6.85 38.61
CA ALA A 9 -23.20 7.87 37.57
C ALA A 9 -21.90 8.22 36.82
N VAL A 10 -20.76 8.19 37.52
CA VAL A 10 -19.44 8.50 36.94
C VAL A 10 -18.94 7.40 36.01
N LYS A 11 -19.35 6.13 36.23
CA LYS A 11 -18.97 5.01 35.35
C LYS A 11 -19.72 4.99 34.02
N TYR A 12 -20.96 5.49 33.97
CA TYR A 12 -21.72 5.54 32.72
C TYR A 12 -21.34 6.75 31.87
N ALA A 13 -20.97 7.89 32.48
CA ALA A 13 -20.51 9.06 31.75
C ALA A 13 -19.15 8.85 31.03
N SER A 14 -18.25 8.04 31.60
CA SER A 14 -16.95 7.73 30.97
C SER A 14 -17.04 6.71 29.83
N LEU A 15 -18.01 5.78 29.89
CA LEU A 15 -18.28 4.82 28.80
C LEU A 15 -18.95 5.48 27.58
N SER A 16 -19.80 6.49 27.78
CA SER A 16 -20.43 7.21 26.66
C SER A 16 -19.46 8.14 25.92
N PHE A 17 -18.48 8.73 26.60
CA PHE A 17 -17.46 9.55 25.94
C PHE A 17 -16.42 8.73 25.17
N ALA A 18 -16.07 7.53 25.64
CA ALA A 18 -15.18 6.63 24.91
C ALA A 18 -15.81 6.10 23.60
N LEU A 19 -17.14 5.93 23.56
CA LEU A 19 -17.86 5.52 22.36
C LEU A 19 -18.05 6.67 21.34
N ILE A 20 -18.14 7.91 21.81
CA ILE A 20 -18.22 9.08 20.91
C ILE A 20 -16.84 9.46 20.38
N ALA A 21 -15.77 9.31 21.17
CA ALA A 21 -14.40 9.52 20.71
C ALA A 21 -13.96 8.50 19.65
N SER A 22 -14.41 7.24 19.74
CA SER A 22 -14.14 6.22 18.72
C SER A 22 -14.93 6.44 17.43
N ILE A 23 -16.06 7.15 17.48
CA ILE A 23 -16.84 7.55 16.30
C ILE A 23 -16.23 8.81 15.66
N ILE A 24 -15.79 9.80 16.44
CA ILE A 24 -15.16 11.03 15.91
C ILE A 24 -13.81 10.73 15.23
N GLY A 25 -13.05 9.75 15.70
CA GLY A 25 -11.83 9.27 15.03
C GLY A 25 -12.07 8.61 13.68
N PHE A 26 -13.32 8.21 13.37
CA PHE A 26 -13.71 7.64 12.08
C PHE A 26 -14.20 8.70 11.08
N PHE A 27 -14.64 9.87 11.56
CA PHE A 27 -15.21 10.93 10.72
C PHE A 27 -14.23 12.06 10.32
N SER A 28 -13.01 12.10 10.87
CA SER A 28 -12.00 13.08 10.42
C SER A 28 -11.35 12.74 9.07
N ASN A 29 -11.71 11.62 8.43
CA ASN A 29 -11.21 11.21 7.11
C ASN A 29 -12.22 11.39 5.96
N VAL A 30 -13.37 12.04 6.20
CA VAL A 30 -14.45 12.16 5.19
C VAL A 30 -14.09 13.08 4.02
N GLY A 31 -13.06 13.94 4.16
CA GLY A 31 -12.60 14.80 3.06
C GLY A 31 -12.03 14.05 1.85
N GLY A 32 -11.45 12.84 2.06
CA GLY A 32 -10.89 12.02 0.97
C GLY A 32 -11.80 10.90 0.46
N VAL A 33 -12.86 10.57 1.21
CA VAL A 33 -13.83 9.53 0.82
C VAL A 33 -14.76 10.05 -0.28
N LEU A 34 -15.10 11.34 -0.29
CA LEU A 34 -16.04 11.90 -1.26
C LEU A 34 -15.51 11.93 -2.71
N SER A 35 -14.19 11.96 -2.92
CA SER A 35 -13.61 11.86 -4.27
C SER A 35 -13.61 10.43 -4.83
N LEU A 36 -13.66 9.40 -3.98
CA LEU A 36 -13.77 7.99 -4.38
C LEU A 36 -15.21 7.59 -4.74
N VAL A 37 -16.22 8.33 -4.26
CA VAL A 37 -17.65 7.99 -4.46
C VAL A 37 -18.22 8.62 -5.74
N LYS A 38 -17.43 9.34 -6.55
CA LYS A 38 -17.93 9.92 -7.81
C LYS A 38 -18.06 8.92 -8.97
N GLU A 39 -17.62 7.68 -8.80
CA GLU A 39 -17.90 6.58 -9.74
C GLU A 39 -18.82 5.54 -9.08
N VAL A 40 -20.05 5.92 -8.75
CA VAL A 40 -21.13 4.93 -8.57
C VAL A 40 -21.69 4.58 -9.95
N THR A 41 -20.84 3.97 -10.75
CA THR A 41 -21.28 2.88 -11.61
C THR A 41 -21.33 1.65 -10.69
N PRO A 42 -22.34 0.78 -10.73
CA PRO A 42 -22.27 -0.48 -10.00
C PRO A 42 -21.11 -1.27 -10.60
N ASN A 43 -19.92 -1.12 -10.03
CA ASN A 43 -18.82 -2.02 -10.32
C ASN A 43 -19.15 -3.29 -9.56
N ASP A 44 -19.37 -4.39 -10.30
CA ASP A 44 -19.45 -5.76 -9.80
C ASP A 44 -18.18 -6.20 -9.04
N GLU A 45 -17.15 -5.34 -9.00
CA GLU A 45 -15.89 -5.53 -8.29
C GLU A 45 -16.03 -5.14 -6.80
N PRO A 46 -16.07 -6.11 -5.86
CA PRO A 46 -16.26 -5.83 -4.44
C PRO A 46 -15.03 -5.22 -3.75
N LEU A 47 -13.85 -5.29 -4.37
CA LEU A 47 -12.60 -4.81 -3.82
C LEU A 47 -12.10 -3.55 -4.54
N VAL A 48 -11.72 -2.53 -3.78
CA VAL A 48 -11.14 -1.29 -4.33
C VAL A 48 -9.73 -1.10 -3.81
N ALA A 49 -8.79 -0.84 -4.72
CA ALA A 49 -7.46 -0.39 -4.36
C ALA A 49 -7.50 1.07 -3.91
N ILE A 50 -7.13 1.33 -2.67
CA ILE A 50 -7.06 2.69 -2.09
C ILE A 50 -5.74 3.36 -2.48
N GLN A 51 -4.65 2.60 -2.51
CA GLN A 51 -3.31 3.11 -2.82
C GLN A 51 -2.33 1.95 -3.03
N GLY A 52 -1.25 2.21 -3.78
CA GLY A 52 -0.13 1.31 -3.94
C GLY A 52 1.20 1.92 -3.48
N ARG A 53 2.15 1.09 -3.11
CA ARG A 53 3.49 1.49 -2.67
C ARG A 53 4.54 0.56 -3.27
N LEU A 54 5.52 1.17 -3.92
CA LEU A 54 6.76 0.50 -4.30
C LEU A 54 7.78 0.72 -3.20
N THR A 55 8.50 -0.34 -2.83
CA THR A 55 9.58 -0.28 -1.84
C THR A 55 10.81 -0.96 -2.42
N ALA A 56 11.96 -0.30 -2.38
CA ALA A 56 13.23 -0.88 -2.84
C ALA A 56 13.53 -2.19 -2.09
N VAL A 57 13.96 -3.25 -2.79
CA VAL A 57 14.22 -4.56 -2.17
C VAL A 57 15.67 -4.70 -1.73
N PHE A 58 16.62 -4.41 -2.63
CA PHE A 58 18.05 -4.53 -2.34
C PHE A 58 18.78 -3.26 -2.73
N ARG A 59 19.02 -2.38 -1.77
CA ARG A 59 19.91 -1.23 -1.94
C ARG A 59 21.16 -1.50 -1.13
N HIS A 60 22.20 -2.05 -1.75
CA HIS A 60 23.52 -2.04 -1.15
C HIS A 60 24.54 -1.68 -2.23
N PRO A 61 25.46 -0.72 -1.99
CA PRO A 61 26.41 -0.26 -3.00
C PRO A 61 27.29 -1.37 -3.62
N SER A 62 27.44 -2.50 -2.92
CA SER A 62 28.23 -3.65 -3.39
C SER A 62 27.44 -4.74 -4.12
N LEU A 63 26.10 -4.70 -4.13
CA LEU A 63 25.27 -5.70 -4.83
C LEU A 63 25.03 -5.21 -6.24
N THR A 64 25.48 -5.90 -7.29
CA THR A 64 25.25 -5.47 -8.69
C THR A 64 23.96 -6.02 -9.30
N SER A 65 23.34 -7.02 -8.67
CA SER A 65 22.07 -7.62 -9.10
C SER A 65 20.92 -7.12 -8.23
N ASN A 66 19.73 -7.03 -8.83
CA ASN A 66 18.46 -6.68 -8.16
C ASN A 66 18.42 -5.30 -7.49
N GLN A 67 19.37 -4.39 -7.80
CA GLN A 67 19.39 -3.02 -7.26
C GLN A 67 18.16 -2.20 -7.66
N ASP A 68 17.62 -2.52 -8.83
CA ASP A 68 16.46 -1.87 -9.44
C ASP A 68 15.14 -2.59 -9.10
N ASP A 69 15.19 -3.64 -8.27
CA ASP A 69 13.99 -4.38 -7.90
C ASP A 69 13.22 -3.65 -6.80
N ALA A 70 11.90 -3.53 -7.00
CA ALA A 70 10.98 -2.99 -6.02
C ALA A 70 9.83 -3.97 -5.72
N ALA A 71 9.49 -4.09 -4.44
CA ALA A 71 8.32 -4.84 -3.98
C ALA A 71 7.08 -3.94 -4.09
N LEU A 72 6.00 -4.48 -4.65
CA LEU A 72 4.70 -3.82 -4.68
C LEU A 72 3.87 -4.24 -3.47
N SER A 73 3.31 -3.25 -2.79
CA SER A 73 2.26 -3.46 -1.79
C SER A 73 1.07 -2.56 -2.05
N ILE A 74 -0.12 -3.07 -1.79
CA ILE A 74 -1.39 -2.42 -2.12
C ILE A 74 -2.31 -2.43 -0.90
N GLN A 75 -3.01 -1.34 -0.69
CA GLN A 75 -4.05 -1.24 0.32
C GLN A 75 -5.39 -1.44 -0.36
N ILE A 76 -6.12 -2.48 0.04
CA ILE A 76 -7.42 -2.82 -0.53
C ILE A 76 -8.50 -2.66 0.51
N ARG A 77 -9.65 -2.16 0.08
CA ARG A 77 -10.88 -2.10 0.87
C ARG A 77 -11.95 -2.99 0.27
N ASN A 78 -12.64 -3.74 1.12
CA ASN A 78 -13.82 -4.52 0.74
C ASN A 78 -15.07 -3.68 0.95
N TYR A 79 -15.81 -3.39 -0.11
CA TYR A 79 -17.09 -2.65 -0.07
C TYR A 79 -18.32 -3.55 -0.13
N SER A 80 -18.15 -4.86 -0.28
CA SER A 80 -19.26 -5.81 -0.22
C SER A 80 -19.78 -6.02 1.22
N ASP A 81 -20.94 -6.64 1.32
CA ASP A 81 -21.57 -7.06 2.59
C ASP A 81 -20.97 -8.35 3.17
N SER A 82 -20.09 -9.02 2.41
CA SER A 82 -19.56 -10.34 2.71
C SER A 82 -18.03 -10.31 2.79
N PRO A 83 -17.40 -11.15 3.64
CA PRO A 83 -15.94 -11.22 3.68
C PRO A 83 -15.38 -11.76 2.36
N VAL A 84 -14.24 -11.21 1.91
CA VAL A 84 -13.51 -11.71 0.74
C VAL A 84 -12.20 -12.33 1.21
N THR A 85 -12.00 -13.62 0.91
CA THR A 85 -10.77 -14.34 1.23
C THR A 85 -9.91 -14.51 -0.02
N LEU A 86 -8.72 -13.90 0.00
CA LEU A 86 -7.74 -13.92 -1.08
C LEU A 86 -6.74 -15.06 -0.86
N ILE A 87 -6.42 -15.80 -1.91
CA ILE A 87 -5.55 -17.00 -1.86
C ILE A 87 -4.35 -16.95 -2.81
N ALA A 88 -4.37 -16.08 -3.80
CA ALA A 88 -3.25 -15.88 -4.71
C ALA A 88 -3.19 -14.44 -5.20
N GLY A 89 -1.99 -14.02 -5.57
CA GLY A 89 -1.72 -12.71 -6.14
C GLY A 89 -0.60 -12.80 -7.17
N SER A 90 -0.84 -12.23 -8.36
CA SER A 90 0.17 -12.15 -9.40
C SER A 90 0.38 -10.71 -9.86
N LEU A 91 1.62 -10.41 -10.20
CA LEU A 91 2.06 -9.16 -10.76
C LEU A 91 2.42 -9.38 -12.22
N SER A 92 1.99 -8.47 -13.08
CA SER A 92 2.40 -8.39 -14.47
C SER A 92 2.60 -6.94 -14.88
N VAL A 93 3.31 -6.74 -15.98
CA VAL A 93 3.61 -5.43 -16.56
C VAL A 93 2.83 -5.31 -17.87
N GLN A 94 2.28 -4.12 -18.13
CA GLN A 94 1.63 -3.80 -19.40
C GLN A 94 2.16 -2.48 -19.98
N ASP A 95 2.11 -2.40 -21.32
CA ASP A 95 2.40 -1.19 -22.09
C ASP A 95 3.73 -0.53 -21.75
N ALA A 96 4.77 -1.34 -21.50
CA ALA A 96 6.06 -0.88 -21.03
C ALA A 96 7.23 -1.36 -21.90
N MET A 97 8.24 -0.50 -22.09
CA MET A 97 9.40 -0.78 -22.93
C MET A 97 10.50 -1.60 -22.23
N THR A 98 10.88 -1.19 -21.01
CA THR A 98 12.04 -1.75 -20.29
C THR A 98 11.71 -2.28 -18.89
N LEU A 99 10.43 -2.22 -18.51
CA LEU A 99 9.90 -2.71 -17.25
C LEU A 99 9.63 -4.21 -17.33
N ALA A 100 9.98 -4.96 -16.29
CA ALA A 100 9.72 -6.40 -16.22
C ALA A 100 9.29 -6.83 -14.82
N VAL A 101 8.68 -8.02 -14.73
CA VAL A 101 8.56 -8.71 -13.44
C VAL A 101 9.95 -9.24 -13.08
N ALA A 102 10.44 -8.90 -11.90
CA ALA A 102 11.76 -9.31 -11.46
C ALA A 102 11.84 -10.81 -11.22
N LYS A 103 13.05 -11.37 -11.32
CA LYS A 103 13.33 -12.76 -10.92
C LYS A 103 13.37 -12.92 -9.40
N SER A 104 13.60 -11.82 -8.67
CA SER A 104 13.55 -11.79 -7.22
C SER A 104 12.11 -11.72 -6.72
N GLY A 105 11.87 -12.24 -5.53
CA GLY A 105 10.56 -12.25 -4.90
C GLY A 105 10.57 -12.97 -3.57
N ALA A 106 9.53 -12.74 -2.78
CA ALA A 106 9.28 -13.47 -1.54
C ALA A 106 8.38 -14.68 -1.83
N LYS A 107 8.67 -15.80 -1.17
CA LYS A 107 7.71 -16.90 -1.07
C LYS A 107 6.57 -16.46 -0.14
N GLY A 108 5.33 -16.82 -0.46
CA GLY A 108 4.13 -16.39 0.27
C GLY A 108 4.22 -16.61 1.79
N GLY A 109 3.53 -15.75 2.55
CA GLY A 109 3.55 -15.77 4.01
C GLY A 109 3.22 -14.40 4.62
N GLY A 110 2.62 -14.39 5.81
CA GLY A 110 2.11 -13.16 6.41
C GLY A 110 1.05 -12.50 5.52
N CYS A 111 1.24 -11.22 5.18
CA CYS A 111 0.34 -10.49 4.28
C CYS A 111 0.83 -10.44 2.83
N THR A 112 1.67 -11.41 2.43
CA THR A 112 2.23 -11.52 1.08
C THR A 112 1.58 -12.66 0.31
N LEU A 113 1.05 -12.37 -0.88
CA LEU A 113 0.46 -13.36 -1.79
C LEU A 113 1.35 -13.56 -3.02
N GLY A 114 1.80 -14.78 -3.23
CA GLY A 114 2.41 -15.24 -4.48
C GLY A 114 1.38 -15.81 -5.47
N PRO A 115 1.81 -16.19 -6.69
CA PRO A 115 0.91 -16.63 -7.74
C PRO A 115 0.34 -18.04 -7.52
N ASP A 116 1.01 -18.88 -6.74
CA ASP A 116 0.55 -20.24 -6.44
C ASP A 116 -0.35 -20.27 -5.22
N ARG A 117 -1.65 -20.52 -5.45
CA ARG A 117 -2.68 -20.59 -4.41
C ARG A 117 -2.40 -21.60 -3.29
N ASN A 118 -1.59 -22.63 -3.55
CA ASN A 118 -1.30 -23.67 -2.57
C ASN A 118 -0.12 -23.31 -1.65
N ASN A 119 0.61 -22.24 -1.97
CA ASN A 119 1.83 -21.81 -1.27
C ASN A 119 1.65 -20.49 -0.52
N ASN A 120 0.40 -20.06 -0.28
CA ASN A 120 0.06 -18.83 0.41
C ASN A 120 -0.76 -19.09 1.67
N THR A 121 -0.66 -18.18 2.64
CA THR A 121 -1.66 -18.07 3.72
C THR A 121 -2.85 -17.26 3.18
N PRO A 122 -4.09 -17.77 3.27
CA PRO A 122 -5.27 -17.01 2.87
C PRO A 122 -5.41 -15.72 3.68
N ILE A 123 -5.84 -14.64 3.03
CA ILE A 123 -6.04 -13.33 3.66
C ILE A 123 -7.50 -12.93 3.53
N THR A 124 -8.20 -12.84 4.65
CA THR A 124 -9.62 -12.46 4.68
C THR A 124 -9.76 -10.98 4.99
N ILE A 125 -10.50 -10.27 4.13
CA ILE A 125 -10.88 -8.87 4.31
C ILE A 125 -12.38 -8.83 4.67
N ALA A 126 -12.68 -8.47 5.92
CA ALA A 126 -14.05 -8.33 6.40
C ALA A 126 -14.84 -7.28 5.60
N PRO A 127 -16.18 -7.32 5.60
CA PRO A 127 -17.03 -6.25 5.05
C PRO A 127 -16.63 -4.87 5.59
N GLY A 128 -16.44 -3.88 4.71
CA GLY A 128 -15.95 -2.55 5.07
C GLY A 128 -14.50 -2.49 5.56
N GLY A 129 -13.83 -3.64 5.66
CA GLY A 129 -12.46 -3.78 6.13
C GLY A 129 -11.44 -3.26 5.12
N THR A 130 -10.26 -2.88 5.61
CA THR A 130 -9.14 -2.42 4.80
C THR A 130 -7.89 -3.18 5.20
N GLN A 131 -7.16 -3.72 4.23
CA GLN A 131 -5.96 -4.53 4.48
C GLN A 131 -4.85 -4.15 3.51
N TRP A 132 -3.62 -4.07 4.03
CA TRP A 132 -2.42 -4.01 3.22
C TRP A 132 -1.99 -5.41 2.81
N LEU A 133 -1.60 -5.55 1.55
CA LEU A 133 -1.13 -6.79 0.95
C LEU A 133 0.18 -6.50 0.21
N SER A 134 1.11 -7.43 0.25
CA SER A 134 2.31 -7.40 -0.60
C SER A 134 2.20 -8.49 -1.67
N LEU A 135 2.77 -8.23 -2.84
CA LEU A 135 2.86 -9.24 -3.90
C LEU A 135 4.17 -10.00 -3.74
N GLY A 136 4.13 -11.32 -3.91
CA GLY A 136 5.31 -12.18 -3.81
C GLY A 136 6.34 -11.91 -4.91
N SER A 137 5.92 -11.40 -6.06
CA SER A 137 6.79 -11.00 -7.16
C SER A 137 7.15 -9.52 -7.07
N ASN A 138 8.42 -9.20 -7.32
CA ASN A 138 8.90 -7.82 -7.42
C ASN A 138 8.80 -7.31 -8.87
N VAL A 139 8.89 -5.99 -9.04
CA VAL A 139 9.07 -5.34 -10.34
C VAL A 139 10.53 -4.95 -10.52
N GLU A 140 11.09 -5.18 -11.71
CA GLU A 140 12.42 -4.72 -12.10
C GLU A 140 12.29 -3.34 -12.79
N LEU A 141 12.58 -2.27 -12.04
CA LEU A 141 12.54 -0.88 -12.51
C LEU A 141 13.90 -0.49 -13.10
N ARG A 142 14.25 -1.10 -14.24
CA ARG A 142 15.59 -0.92 -14.85
C ARG A 142 15.98 0.55 -14.97
N GLY A 143 17.16 0.88 -14.47
CA GLY A 143 17.73 2.22 -14.52
C GLY A 143 17.33 3.14 -13.38
N VAL A 144 16.39 2.76 -12.50
CA VAL A 144 15.93 3.61 -11.40
C VAL A 144 17.06 3.92 -10.41
N SER A 145 18.01 3.00 -10.19
CA SER A 145 19.20 3.25 -9.37
C SER A 145 20.15 4.31 -9.91
N LYS A 146 20.19 4.49 -11.23
CA LYS A 146 20.97 5.55 -11.88
C LYS A 146 20.27 6.91 -11.78
N PHE A 147 18.95 6.92 -11.64
CA PHE A 147 18.17 8.13 -11.46
C PHE A 147 18.17 8.59 -10.00
N LEU A 148 17.88 7.69 -9.07
CA LEU A 148 17.81 7.93 -7.62
C LEU A 148 19.18 7.70 -6.95
N THR A 149 20.16 8.54 -7.31
CA THR A 149 21.52 8.50 -6.75
C THR A 149 21.57 9.12 -5.35
N GLU A 150 22.60 8.77 -4.57
CA GLU A 150 22.86 9.40 -3.25
C GLU A 150 23.03 10.92 -3.38
N GLU A 151 23.70 11.39 -4.42
CA GLU A 151 23.87 12.81 -4.71
C GLU A 151 22.53 13.51 -4.94
N ARG A 152 21.67 12.95 -5.81
CA ARG A 152 20.35 13.52 -6.09
C ARG A 152 19.45 13.55 -4.86
N LEU A 153 19.57 12.53 -4.02
CA LEU A 153 18.75 12.38 -2.81
C LEU A 153 19.33 13.10 -1.60
N SER A 154 20.53 13.67 -1.68
CA SER A 154 21.20 14.30 -0.54
C SER A 154 20.34 15.39 0.13
N GLU A 155 19.67 16.21 -0.67
CA GLU A 155 18.81 17.32 -0.22
C GLU A 155 17.36 16.93 0.10
N VAL A 156 16.94 15.70 -0.22
CA VAL A 156 15.57 15.23 0.03
C VAL A 156 15.34 15.10 1.54
N PHE A 157 14.37 15.82 2.09
CA PHE A 157 14.04 15.69 3.51
C PHE A 157 12.95 14.64 3.71
N VAL A 158 13.30 13.54 4.39
CA VAL A 158 12.35 12.47 4.71
C VAL A 158 11.70 12.74 6.06
N HIS A 159 10.38 12.88 6.07
CA HIS A 159 9.57 12.92 7.26
C HIS A 159 9.19 11.50 7.68
N GLN A 160 9.41 11.18 8.95
CA GLN A 160 8.85 9.98 9.57
C GLN A 160 7.52 10.34 10.26
N LEU A 161 6.42 9.99 9.61
CA LEU A 161 5.06 10.25 10.09
C LEU A 161 4.62 9.07 10.96
N SER A 162 5.02 9.06 12.24
CA SER A 162 4.83 7.93 13.16
C SER A 162 5.47 6.62 12.68
N ASN A 163 5.51 5.59 13.53
CA ASN A 163 6.40 4.42 13.52
C ASN A 163 6.58 3.61 12.20
N THR A 164 5.88 3.92 11.10
CA THR A 164 5.93 3.14 9.84
C THR A 164 5.77 3.95 8.55
N HIS A 165 5.55 5.27 8.59
CA HIS A 165 5.28 6.05 7.37
C HIS A 165 6.44 6.98 7.04
N PHE A 166 7.08 6.77 5.90
CA PHE A 166 8.06 7.70 5.33
C PHE A 166 7.43 8.46 4.17
N SER A 167 7.69 9.74 4.09
CA SER A 167 7.33 10.60 2.96
C SER A 167 8.35 11.74 2.83
N ILE A 168 8.33 12.42 1.69
CA ILE A 168 9.18 13.59 1.42
C ILE A 168 8.30 14.84 1.37
N ALA A 169 8.80 15.97 1.88
CA ALA A 169 8.09 17.24 1.76
C ALA A 169 8.16 17.85 0.34
N GLN A 170 9.23 17.52 -0.39
CA GLN A 170 9.51 18.13 -1.69
C GLN A 170 8.82 17.36 -2.83
N LEU A 171 7.56 17.70 -3.10
CA LEU A 171 6.76 17.04 -4.16
C LEU A 171 7.35 17.17 -5.57
N THR A 172 8.23 18.14 -5.82
CA THR A 172 8.97 18.26 -7.08
C THR A 172 9.76 17.00 -7.43
N TYR A 173 10.21 16.21 -6.45
CA TYR A 173 10.87 14.93 -6.71
C TYR A 173 9.88 13.85 -7.19
N VAL A 174 8.61 13.94 -6.81
CA VAL A 174 7.55 13.07 -7.35
C VAL A 174 7.33 13.36 -8.83
N ASP A 175 7.26 14.64 -9.21
CA ASP A 175 7.12 15.05 -10.62
C ASP A 175 8.32 14.58 -11.46
N GLN A 176 9.54 14.74 -10.94
CA GLN A 176 10.75 14.27 -11.61
C GLN A 176 10.78 12.75 -11.75
N LEU A 177 10.32 12.00 -10.75
CA LEU A 177 10.23 10.54 -10.84
C LEU A 177 9.18 10.10 -11.86
N ASN A 178 8.02 10.78 -11.89
CA ASN A 178 6.98 10.56 -12.88
C ASN A 178 7.50 10.79 -14.31
N GLU A 179 8.22 11.89 -14.53
CA GLU A 179 8.86 12.19 -15.82
C GLU A 179 9.89 11.12 -16.19
N PHE A 180 10.74 10.70 -15.25
CA PHE A 180 11.70 9.62 -15.49
C PHE A 180 11.00 8.31 -15.88
N PHE A 181 9.93 7.92 -15.18
CA PHE A 181 9.16 6.71 -15.52
C PHE A 181 8.48 6.82 -16.88
N GLN A 182 7.92 7.99 -17.21
CA GLN A 182 7.33 8.24 -18.52
C GLN A 182 8.37 8.07 -19.64
N GLN A 183 9.55 8.66 -19.49
CA GLN A 183 10.61 8.61 -20.50
C GLN A 183 11.25 7.21 -20.61
N THR A 184 11.39 6.51 -19.49
CA THR A 184 12.13 5.23 -19.44
C THR A 184 11.25 4.02 -19.73
N TYR A 185 10.01 4.02 -19.23
CA TYR A 185 9.10 2.87 -19.32
C TYR A 185 7.95 3.10 -20.29
N GLY A 186 7.61 4.37 -20.57
CA GLY A 186 6.47 4.77 -21.41
C GLY A 186 5.35 5.40 -20.58
N ALA A 187 4.64 6.37 -21.17
CA ALA A 187 3.57 7.11 -20.49
C ALA A 187 2.41 6.21 -20.03
N ASP A 188 2.08 5.17 -20.81
CA ASP A 188 0.98 4.25 -20.54
C ASP A 188 1.39 3.03 -19.70
N SER A 189 2.66 2.96 -19.30
CA SER A 189 3.20 1.82 -18.57
C SER A 189 2.52 1.66 -17.21
N LYS A 190 2.11 0.42 -16.90
CA LYS A 190 1.37 0.11 -15.68
C LYS A 190 1.69 -1.26 -15.13
N LEU A 191 1.59 -1.35 -13.81
CA LEU A 191 1.59 -2.62 -13.09
C LEU A 191 0.17 -3.14 -13.02
N LYS A 192 -0.04 -4.37 -13.49
CA LYS A 192 -1.30 -5.09 -13.36
C LYS A 192 -1.18 -6.09 -12.24
N VAL A 193 -2.00 -5.92 -11.20
CA VAL A 193 -2.16 -6.87 -10.12
C VAL A 193 -3.43 -7.67 -10.35
N LYS A 194 -3.33 -9.00 -10.24
CA LYS A 194 -4.47 -9.89 -10.25
C LYS A 194 -4.49 -10.69 -8.95
N LEU A 195 -5.60 -10.61 -8.22
CA LEU A 195 -5.84 -11.38 -7.00
C LEU A 195 -6.94 -12.41 -7.26
N GLN A 196 -6.80 -13.57 -6.63
CA GLN A 196 -7.79 -14.65 -6.72
C GLN A 196 -8.42 -14.88 -5.34
N SER A 197 -9.74 -15.00 -5.31
CA SER A 197 -10.49 -15.34 -4.09
C SER A 197 -10.80 -16.84 -4.00
N THR A 198 -11.14 -17.31 -2.80
CA THR A 198 -11.62 -18.69 -2.57
C THR A 198 -12.93 -19.00 -3.29
N SER A 199 -13.78 -18.00 -3.55
CA SER A 199 -15.02 -18.15 -4.31
C SER A 199 -14.78 -18.32 -5.82
N GLY A 200 -13.53 -18.24 -6.27
CA GLY A 200 -13.16 -18.28 -7.68
C GLY A 200 -13.23 -16.92 -8.38
N GLY A 201 -13.56 -15.86 -7.65
CA GLY A 201 -13.52 -14.48 -8.15
C GLY A 201 -12.10 -14.01 -8.46
N GLU A 202 -11.97 -13.21 -9.51
CA GLU A 202 -10.71 -12.56 -9.89
C GLU A 202 -10.87 -11.06 -9.75
N HIS A 203 -9.90 -10.43 -9.06
CA HIS A 203 -9.89 -9.00 -8.79
C HIS A 203 -8.67 -8.38 -9.46
N VAL A 204 -8.87 -7.36 -10.30
CA VAL A 204 -7.80 -6.81 -11.14
C VAL A 204 -7.63 -5.32 -10.85
N PHE A 205 -6.39 -4.93 -10.56
CA PHE A 205 -6.01 -3.56 -10.29
C PHE A 205 -4.88 -3.12 -11.22
N PHE A 206 -4.94 -1.87 -11.66
CA PHE A 206 -3.91 -1.26 -12.49
C PHE A 206 -3.30 -0.08 -11.75
N PHE A 207 -1.98 -0.01 -11.77
CA PHE A 207 -1.21 1.06 -11.17
C PHE A 207 -0.33 1.68 -12.26
N PRO A 208 -0.76 2.79 -12.88
CA PRO A 208 0.08 3.53 -13.81
C PRO A 208 1.36 3.97 -13.10
N LEU A 209 2.50 3.76 -13.75
CA LEU A 209 3.80 4.13 -13.17
C LEU A 209 4.02 5.62 -13.24
N ALA A 210 3.80 6.26 -14.38
CA ALA A 210 4.19 7.65 -14.61
C ALA A 210 3.29 8.70 -13.93
N THR A 211 2.31 8.30 -13.12
CA THR A 211 1.33 9.22 -12.51
C THR A 211 1.21 9.02 -10.99
N GLY A 212 2.33 8.67 -10.34
CA GLY A 212 2.36 8.53 -8.89
C GLY A 212 2.15 9.86 -8.17
N LYS A 213 1.67 9.77 -6.93
CA LYS A 213 1.25 10.89 -6.08
C LYS A 213 1.92 10.81 -4.71
N ASP A 214 1.54 11.71 -3.82
CA ASP A 214 1.97 11.74 -2.42
C ASP A 214 1.18 10.76 -1.52
N LEU A 215 1.59 10.66 -0.25
CA LEU A 215 0.99 9.77 0.76
C LEU A 215 -0.50 10.04 1.04
N PHE A 216 -0.99 11.25 0.72
CA PHE A 216 -2.35 11.68 1.03
C PHE A 216 -3.34 11.23 -0.05
N ALA A 217 -2.86 10.92 -1.26
CA ALA A 217 -3.70 10.33 -2.30
C ALA A 217 -4.33 8.99 -1.83
N LYS A 218 -5.63 8.82 -2.08
CA LYS A 218 -6.44 7.63 -1.75
C LYS A 218 -7.23 7.10 -2.96
N ASP A 219 -6.81 7.45 -4.17
CA ASP A 219 -7.53 7.18 -5.41
C ASP A 219 -6.99 5.96 -6.19
N GLY A 220 -6.25 5.08 -5.51
CA GLY A 220 -5.63 3.90 -6.14
C GLY A 220 -4.27 4.17 -6.77
N SER A 221 -3.76 5.41 -6.73
CA SER A 221 -2.43 5.75 -7.28
C SER A 221 -1.27 5.13 -6.48
N LEU A 222 -0.10 5.04 -7.12
CA LEU A 222 1.16 4.75 -6.43
C LEU A 222 1.62 5.95 -5.61
N HIS A 223 2.09 5.71 -4.39
CA HIS A 223 2.76 6.71 -3.54
C HIS A 223 4.23 6.78 -3.92
N HIS A 224 4.60 7.74 -4.75
CA HIS A 224 5.96 7.95 -5.23
C HIS A 224 6.84 8.64 -4.20
N ASP A 225 6.26 9.51 -3.38
CA ASP A 225 6.93 10.08 -2.22
C ASP A 225 7.46 9.00 -1.26
N TRP A 226 6.65 7.96 -1.01
CA TRP A 226 7.03 6.78 -0.25
C TRP A 226 8.19 6.04 -0.91
N PHE A 227 8.12 5.81 -2.23
CA PHE A 227 9.20 5.10 -2.93
C PHE A 227 10.52 5.86 -2.83
N ILE A 228 10.51 7.17 -3.04
CA ILE A 228 11.71 8.03 -2.88
C ILE A 228 12.22 8.01 -1.44
N ALA A 229 11.31 8.14 -0.46
CA ALA A 229 11.67 8.17 0.95
C ALA A 229 12.30 6.85 1.42
N THR A 230 11.71 5.72 1.03
CA THR A 230 12.23 4.38 1.35
C THR A 230 13.50 4.05 0.57
N TRP A 231 13.66 4.61 -0.62
CA TRP A 231 14.88 4.49 -1.40
C TRP A 231 16.06 5.22 -0.75
N LYS A 232 15.84 6.41 -0.18
CA LYS A 232 16.83 7.15 0.60
C LYS A 232 17.14 6.45 1.93
N ASN A 233 16.11 6.06 2.68
CA ASN A 233 16.25 5.48 4.01
C ASN A 233 16.26 3.94 4.00
N TRP A 234 16.80 3.32 2.96
CA TRP A 234 16.74 1.87 2.77
C TRP A 234 17.33 1.06 3.95
N ARG A 235 18.25 1.65 4.72
CA ARG A 235 18.85 1.04 5.92
C ARG A 235 17.90 0.97 7.12
N ASP A 236 16.98 1.93 7.21
CA ASP A 236 16.04 2.08 8.33
C ASP A 236 14.69 1.41 8.03
N VAL A 237 14.45 1.05 6.77
CA VAL A 237 13.31 0.23 6.36
C VAL A 237 13.63 -1.23 6.67
N GLY A 238 13.36 -1.64 7.92
CA GLY A 238 13.59 -3.00 8.43
C GLY A 238 12.67 -4.08 7.84
N SER A 239 12.43 -4.12 6.53
CA SER A 239 11.72 -5.26 5.93
C SER A 239 12.19 -5.57 4.51
N LEU A 240 12.78 -6.76 4.37
CA LEU A 240 12.62 -7.58 3.18
C LEU A 240 11.15 -8.03 3.05
N GLY A 241 10.28 -7.10 2.69
CA GLY A 241 8.95 -7.35 2.12
C GLY A 241 7.91 -7.99 3.04
N GLY A 242 7.05 -7.16 3.63
CA GLY A 242 5.74 -7.64 4.08
C GLY A 242 5.09 -6.70 5.08
N TYR A 243 3.92 -6.15 4.73
CA TYR A 243 3.01 -5.60 5.73
C TYR A 243 2.61 -6.72 6.70
N LYS A 244 2.34 -6.38 7.97
CA LYS A 244 1.71 -7.34 8.91
C LYS A 244 0.20 -7.31 8.70
N CYS A 245 -0.43 -8.48 8.59
CA CYS A 245 -1.89 -8.55 8.63
C CYS A 245 -2.37 -8.14 10.03
N TYR A 246 -3.37 -7.26 10.09
CA TYR A 246 -4.06 -7.01 11.36
C TYR A 246 -5.05 -8.16 11.56
N MET A 247 -4.58 -9.24 12.19
CA MET A 247 -5.48 -10.28 12.68
C MET A 247 -6.22 -9.70 13.88
N LYS A 248 -7.53 -9.46 13.75
CA LYS A 248 -8.37 -9.29 14.93
C LYS A 248 -8.32 -10.63 15.67
N ALA A 249 -7.79 -10.64 16.89
CA ALA A 249 -7.94 -11.81 17.75
C ALA A 249 -9.44 -12.05 17.94
N GLU A 250 -9.92 -13.22 17.53
CA GLU A 250 -11.25 -13.68 17.92
C GLU A 250 -11.23 -13.83 19.45
N SER A 251 -12.09 -13.06 20.12
CA SER A 251 -12.34 -13.11 21.56
C SER A 251 -13.46 -14.08 21.86
#